data_AF-A0A0W0Z592-F1
#
_entry.id   AF-A0A0W0Z592-F1
#
_cell.length_a   1.000
_cell.length_b   1.000
_cell.length_c   1.000
_cell.angle_alpha   90.00
_cell.angle_beta   90.00
_cell.angle_gamma   90.00
#
_symmetry.space_group_name_H-M   'P 1'
#
loop_
_entity.id
_entity.type
_entity.pdbx_description
1 polymer ?
#
loop_
_entity_poly.entity_id
_entity_poly.type
_entity_poly.pdbx_seq_one_letter_code
_entity_poly.pdbx_strand_id
1 'polypeptide(L)'
;MEKKQLLGIIGSVTLFLGVFFPVIGSYTAFNQGKGFGVILIILAINSMILSWAKRYKGLYITSLSSLVLILCMFVYFSTVLNRVRQQLEADLADNPFRSIADYMLQSFKPEFGWIIIITGSLIIFISAALKE
;
A
#
# COMPACT_ATOMS: atom_id res chain seq x y z
N MET A 1 2.79 -1.03 28.79
CA MET A 1 2.86 -0.05 27.68
C MET A 1 1.55 0.69 27.62
N GLU A 2 1.59 1.99 27.36
CA GLU A 2 0.37 2.77 27.10
C GLU A 2 -0.36 2.20 25.87
N LYS A 3 -1.70 2.14 25.89
CA LYS A 3 -2.51 1.57 24.79
C LYS A 3 -2.16 2.22 23.44
N LYS A 4 -1.90 3.54 23.44
CA LYS A 4 -1.46 4.30 22.26
C LYS A 4 -0.14 3.80 21.70
N GLN A 5 0.86 3.62 22.57
CA GLN A 5 2.19 3.14 22.19
C GLN A 5 2.12 1.73 21.61
N LEU A 6 1.35 0.84 22.22
CA LEU A 6 1.17 -0.53 21.73
C LEU A 6 0.55 -0.52 20.33
N LEU A 7 -0.53 0.23 20.12
CA LEU A 7 -1.18 0.36 18.80
C LEU A 7 -0.23 0.96 17.76
N GLY A 8 0.53 2.00 18.12
CA GLY A 8 1.47 2.64 17.20
C GLY A 8 2.57 1.67 16.72
N ILE A 9 3.09 0.85 17.63
CA ILE A 9 4.08 -0.19 17.29
C ILE A 9 3.44 -1.29 16.43
N ILE A 10 2.29 -1.82 16.83
CA ILE A 10 1.59 -2.87 16.07
C ILE A 10 1.29 -2.37 14.65
N GLY A 11 0.71 -1.17 14.52
CA GLY A 11 0.40 -0.58 13.21
C GLY A 11 1.65 -0.36 12.36
N SER A 12 2.76 0.08 12.96
CA SER A 12 4.04 0.25 12.24
C SER A 12 4.60 -1.08 11.75
N VAL A 13 4.55 -2.12 12.56
CA VAL A 13 4.99 -3.47 12.17
C VAL A 13 4.08 -4.04 11.09
N THR A 14 2.76 -3.91 11.23
CA THR A 14 1.80 -4.35 10.21
C THR A 14 2.01 -3.62 8.89
N LEU A 15 2.20 -2.30 8.91
CA LEU A 15 2.50 -1.51 7.71
C LEU A 15 3.80 -1.96 7.05
N PHE A 16 4.86 -2.14 7.85
CA PHE A 16 6.16 -2.61 7.36
C PHE A 16 6.06 -3.98 6.69
N LEU A 17 5.41 -4.94 7.34
CA LEU A 17 5.22 -6.28 6.77
C LEU A 17 4.37 -6.21 5.50
N GLY A 18 3.29 -5.44 5.49
CA GLY A 18 2.38 -5.29 4.36
C GLY A 18 3.07 -4.85 3.06
N VAL A 19 4.15 -4.06 3.15
CA VAL A 19 4.93 -3.63 1.97
C VAL A 19 5.53 -4.81 1.19
N PHE A 20 5.81 -5.93 1.85
CA PHE A 20 6.39 -7.13 1.26
C PHE A 20 5.35 -8.16 0.81
N PHE A 21 4.06 -7.97 1.12
CA PHE A 21 3.02 -8.84 0.62
C PHE A 21 2.64 -8.50 -0.82
N PRO A 22 2.13 -9.47 -1.59
CA PRO A 22 1.64 -9.21 -2.94
C PRO A 22 0.50 -8.19 -2.89
N VAL A 23 0.63 -7.15 -3.70
CA VAL A 23 -0.35 -6.06 -3.79
C VAL A 23 -1.13 -6.17 -5.09
N ILE A 24 -0.47 -6.47 -6.21
CA ILE A 24 -1.11 -6.77 -7.49
C ILE A 24 -0.41 -7.94 -8.15
N GLY A 25 -1.15 -9.03 -8.41
CA GLY A 25 -0.56 -10.28 -8.87
C GLY A 25 0.61 -10.70 -7.98
N SER A 26 1.77 -11.01 -8.55
CA SER A 26 2.98 -11.33 -7.79
C SER A 26 3.83 -10.12 -7.35
N TYR A 27 3.41 -8.89 -7.67
CA TYR A 27 4.17 -7.68 -7.36
C TYR A 27 3.83 -7.12 -5.98
N THR A 28 4.87 -6.84 -5.18
CA THR A 28 4.77 -6.21 -3.87
C THR A 28 4.88 -4.68 -4.00
N ALA A 29 4.52 -3.93 -2.96
CA ALA A 29 4.70 -2.48 -2.95
C ALA A 29 6.18 -2.07 -3.10
N PHE A 30 7.10 -2.92 -2.64
CA PHE A 30 8.54 -2.72 -2.76
C PHE A 30 9.06 -3.01 -4.18
N ASN A 31 8.65 -4.14 -4.77
CA ASN A 31 9.19 -4.65 -6.04
C ASN A 31 8.53 -4.04 -7.29
N GLN A 32 7.61 -3.09 -7.14
CA GLN A 32 6.94 -2.43 -8.27
C GLN A 32 7.84 -1.38 -8.99
N GLY A 33 9.03 -1.05 -8.45
CA GLY A 33 10.02 -0.21 -9.13
C GLY A 33 9.71 1.29 -9.17
N LYS A 34 8.66 1.76 -8.49
CA LYS A 34 8.30 3.20 -8.40
C LYS A 34 8.64 3.85 -7.06
N GLY A 35 9.24 3.11 -6.13
CA GLY A 35 9.66 3.62 -4.82
C GLY A 35 8.56 3.77 -3.77
N PHE A 36 7.28 3.51 -4.10
CA PHE A 36 6.17 3.59 -3.13
C PHE A 36 6.44 2.74 -1.87
N GLY A 37 6.87 1.48 -2.04
CA GLY A 37 7.21 0.61 -0.91
C GLY A 37 8.37 1.14 -0.07
N VAL A 38 9.40 1.75 -0.67
CA VAL A 38 10.52 2.33 0.07
C VAL A 38 10.05 3.48 0.95
N ILE A 39 9.21 4.36 0.40
CA ILE A 39 8.64 5.48 1.17
C ILE A 39 7.74 4.93 2.29
N LEU A 40 6.91 3.92 2.05
CA LEU A 40 6.09 3.28 3.09
C LEU A 40 6.94 2.68 4.22
N ILE A 41 8.06 2.04 3.90
CA ILE A 41 9.01 1.53 4.90
C ILE A 41 9.58 2.67 5.75
N ILE A 42 10.01 3.77 5.11
CA ILE A 42 10.52 4.95 5.83
C ILE A 42 9.44 5.51 6.77
N LEU A 43 8.19 5.60 6.31
CA LEU A 43 7.06 6.05 7.14
C LEU A 43 6.76 5.08 8.29
N ALA A 44 6.87 3.76 8.07
CA ALA A 44 6.68 2.76 9.11
C ALA A 44 7.77 2.84 10.19
N ILE A 45 9.04 2.99 9.79
CA ILE A 45 10.16 3.15 10.72
C ILE A 45 10.01 4.44 11.53
N ASN A 46 9.70 5.56 10.87
CA ASN A 46 9.44 6.83 11.57
C ASN A 46 8.27 6.70 12.55
N SER A 47 7.17 6.04 12.16
CA SER A 47 6.02 5.81 13.04
C SER A 47 6.39 4.96 14.25
N MET A 48 7.25 3.96 14.08
CA MET A 48 7.75 3.13 15.17
C MET A 48 8.59 3.96 16.16
N ILE A 49 9.52 4.78 15.65
CA ILE A 49 10.37 5.66 16.47
C ILE A 49 9.52 6.70 17.22
N LEU A 50 8.57 7.34 16.55
CA LEU A 50 7.67 8.33 17.15
C LEU A 50 6.77 7.72 18.24
N SER A 51 6.29 6.50 18.01
CA SER A 51 5.50 5.75 19.00
C SER A 51 6.34 5.45 20.24
N TRP A 52 7.62 5.09 20.07
CA TRP A 52 8.53 4.87 21.19
C TRP A 52 8.86 6.14 21.97
N ALA A 53 9.07 7.24 21.25
CA ALA A 53 9.31 8.56 21.83
C ALA A 53 8.04 9.22 22.41
N LYS A 54 6.89 8.54 22.36
CA LYS A 54 5.57 9.04 22.79
C LYS A 54 5.17 10.37 22.12
N ARG A 55 5.68 10.65 20.92
CA ARG A 55 5.42 11.89 20.16
C ARG A 55 4.24 11.69 19.20
N TYR A 56 3.04 11.50 19.76
CA TYR A 56 1.84 11.14 18.98
C TYR A 56 1.38 12.21 17.98
N LYS A 57 1.71 13.49 18.18
CA LYS A 57 1.41 14.56 17.20
C LYS A 57 2.07 14.30 15.84
N GLY A 58 3.28 13.73 15.82
CA GLY A 58 3.97 13.42 14.57
C GLY A 58 3.43 12.16 13.88
N LEU A 59 2.76 11.26 14.62
CA LEU A 59 2.12 10.07 14.03
C LEU A 59 0.96 10.44 13.10
N TYR A 60 0.30 11.59 13.31
CA TYR A 60 -0.68 12.11 12.36
C TYR A 60 -0.06 12.38 10.99
N ILE A 61 1.13 12.98 10.97
CA ILE A 61 1.82 13.30 9.72
C ILE A 61 2.20 12.02 9.01
N THR A 62 2.79 11.06 9.72
CA THR A 62 3.22 9.79 9.11
C THR A 62 2.04 8.93 8.65
N SER A 63 0.98 8.80 9.46
CA SER A 63 -0.21 8.01 9.10
C SER A 63 -1.04 8.62 7.98
N LEU A 64 -1.20 9.95 7.95
CA LEU A 64 -1.89 10.62 6.85
C LEU A 64 -1.08 10.53 5.57
N SER A 65 0.25 10.71 5.66
CA SER A 65 1.15 10.56 4.52
C SER A 65 1.12 9.13 3.95
N SER A 66 1.06 8.10 4.79
CA SER A 66 0.95 6.72 4.32
C SER A 66 -0.39 6.45 3.66
N LEU A 67 -1.51 6.94 4.20
CA LEU A 67 -2.83 6.82 3.57
C LEU A 67 -2.88 7.50 2.20
N VAL A 68 -2.37 8.73 2.11
CA VAL A 68 -2.28 9.46 0.83
C VAL A 68 -1.42 8.71 -0.17
N LEU A 69 -0.28 8.17 0.27
CA LEU A 69 0.62 7.42 -0.60
C LEU A 69 -0.01 6.11 -1.10
N ILE A 70 -0.72 5.38 -0.23
CA ILE A 70 -1.47 4.17 -0.59
C ILE A 70 -2.55 4.52 -1.64
N LEU A 71 -3.24 5.65 -1.48
CA LEU A 71 -4.25 6.10 -2.44
C LEU A 71 -3.61 6.50 -3.79
N CYS A 72 -2.49 7.22 -3.77
CA CYS A 72 -1.73 7.55 -4.98
C CYS A 72 -1.25 6.28 -5.71
N MET A 73 -0.75 5.29 -4.95
CA MET A 73 -0.34 4.00 -5.49
C MET A 73 -1.52 3.29 -6.16
N PHE A 74 -2.70 3.29 -5.53
CA PHE A 74 -3.91 2.69 -6.08
C PHE A 74 -4.32 3.34 -7.41
N VAL A 75 -4.42 4.67 -7.43
CA VAL A 75 -4.77 5.44 -8.65
C VAL A 75 -3.75 5.19 -9.76
N TYR A 76 -2.45 5.17 -9.43
CA TYR A 76 -1.40 4.88 -10.39
C TYR A 76 -1.60 3.51 -11.04
N PHE A 77 -1.84 2.47 -10.25
CA PHE A 77 -2.07 1.12 -10.77
C PHE A 77 -3.33 1.01 -11.61
N SER A 78 -4.44 1.59 -11.17
CA SER A 78 -5.68 1.61 -11.96
C SER A 78 -5.46 2.28 -13.32
N THR A 79 -4.69 3.38 -13.35
CA THR A 79 -4.38 4.10 -14.58
C THR A 79 -3.49 3.27 -15.51
N VAL A 80 -2.46 2.61 -14.98
CA VAL A 80 -1.56 1.75 -15.75
C VAL A 80 -2.32 0.55 -16.33
N LEU A 81 -3.13 -0.14 -15.53
CA LEU A 81 -3.91 -1.29 -16.00
C LEU A 81 -4.93 -0.90 -17.07
N ASN A 82 -5.63 0.22 -16.89
CA ASN A 82 -6.56 0.72 -17.90
C ASN A 82 -5.85 1.07 -19.21
N ARG A 83 -4.66 1.69 -19.14
CA ARG A 83 -3.86 2.00 -20.33
C ARG A 83 -3.42 0.72 -21.06
N VAL A 84 -2.90 -0.27 -20.33
CA VAL A 84 -2.47 -1.54 -20.92
C VAL A 84 -3.66 -2.27 -21.54
N ARG A 85 -4.82 -2.27 -20.88
CA ARG A 85 -6.05 -2.86 -21.42
C ARG A 85 -6.49 -2.17 -22.72
N GLN A 86 -6.52 -0.85 -22.75
CA GLN A 86 -6.89 -0.09 -23.96
C GLN A 86 -5.92 -0.36 -25.12
N GLN A 87 -4.62 -0.45 -24.84
CA GLN A 87 -3.61 -0.79 -25.85
C GLN A 87 -3.81 -2.21 -26.39
N LEU A 88 -4.02 -3.20 -25.52
CA LEU A 88 -4.28 -4.57 -25.93
C LEU A 88 -5.59 -4.71 -26.73
N GLU A 89 -6.65 -4.01 -26.32
CA GLU A 89 -7.91 -4.01 -27.06
C GLU A 89 -7.76 -3.41 -28.47
N ALA A 90 -6.94 -2.36 -28.63
CA ALA A 90 -6.65 -1.77 -29.93
C ALA A 90 -5.77 -2.69 -30.81
N ASP A 91 -4.74 -3.32 -30.23
CA ASP A 91 -3.76 -4.13 -30.97
C ASP A 91 -4.29 -5.52 -31.35
N LEU A 92 -5.26 -6.06 -30.60
CA LEU A 92 -5.79 -7.43 -30.76
C LEU A 92 -7.26 -7.48 -31.20
N ALA A 93 -7.84 -6.36 -31.65
CA ALA A 93 -9.26 -6.24 -32.00
C ALA A 93 -9.76 -7.35 -32.96
N ASP A 94 -8.89 -7.83 -33.87
CA ASP A 94 -9.19 -8.86 -34.87
C ASP A 94 -8.28 -10.11 -34.78
N ASN A 95 -7.61 -10.35 -33.65
CA ASN A 95 -6.62 -11.43 -33.53
C ASN A 95 -7.06 -12.55 -32.56
N PRO A 96 -6.90 -13.85 -32.92
CA PRO A 96 -7.21 -14.98 -32.03
C PRO A 96 -6.45 -14.98 -30.69
N PHE A 97 -5.35 -14.22 -30.55
CA PHE A 97 -4.61 -14.11 -29.29
C PHE A 97 -5.30 -13.25 -28.21
N ARG A 98 -6.42 -12.59 -28.52
CA ARG A 98 -7.19 -11.77 -27.57
C ARG A 98 -7.52 -12.50 -26.26
N SER A 99 -7.94 -13.76 -26.37
CA SER A 99 -8.26 -14.60 -25.20
C SER A 99 -7.05 -14.77 -24.27
N ILE A 100 -5.85 -14.97 -24.83
CA ILE A 100 -4.61 -15.11 -24.05
C ILE A 100 -4.26 -13.78 -23.36
N ALA A 101 -4.42 -12.66 -24.06
CA ALA A 101 -4.22 -11.33 -23.49
C ALA A 101 -5.19 -11.05 -22.32
N ASP A 102 -6.46 -11.45 -22.45
CA ASP A 102 -7.45 -11.34 -21.38
C ASP A 102 -7.05 -12.19 -20.16
N TYR A 103 -6.56 -13.42 -20.35
CA TYR A 103 -6.03 -14.25 -19.26
C TYR A 103 -4.82 -13.63 -18.56
N MET A 104 -3.91 -13.00 -19.31
CA MET A 104 -2.77 -12.28 -18.72
C MET A 104 -3.23 -11.08 -17.89
N LEU A 105 -4.15 -10.27 -18.40
CA LEU A 105 -4.70 -9.13 -17.66
C LEU A 105 -5.41 -9.55 -16.37
N GLN A 106 -6.09 -10.70 -16.38
CA GLN A 106 -6.73 -11.25 -15.18
C GLN A 106 -5.74 -11.66 -14.08
N SER A 107 -4.45 -11.79 -14.38
CA SER A 107 -3.41 -12.07 -13.38
C SER A 107 -2.99 -10.82 -12.59
N PHE A 108 -3.34 -9.62 -13.07
CA PHE A 108 -3.10 -8.35 -12.38
C PHE A 108 -4.28 -7.92 -11.52
N LYS A 109 -4.74 -8.82 -10.64
CA LYS A 109 -5.81 -8.52 -9.66
C LYS A 109 -5.22 -7.91 -8.38
N PRO A 110 -5.98 -7.06 -7.67
CA PRO A 110 -5.62 -6.64 -6.32
C PRO A 110 -5.53 -7.85 -5.38
N GLU A 111 -4.44 -7.92 -4.63
CA GLU A 111 -4.13 -8.99 -3.69
C GLU A 111 -4.22 -8.50 -2.23
N PHE A 112 -4.08 -9.43 -1.28
CA PHE A 112 -4.25 -9.17 0.15
C PHE A 112 -3.29 -8.13 0.74
N GLY A 113 -2.17 -7.83 0.08
CA GLY A 113 -1.21 -6.81 0.52
C GLY A 113 -1.85 -5.43 0.72
N TRP A 114 -2.86 -5.07 -0.09
CA TRP A 114 -3.65 -3.84 0.09
C TRP A 114 -4.30 -3.77 1.47
N ILE A 115 -4.91 -4.86 1.91
CA ILE A 115 -5.62 -4.92 3.18
C ILE A 115 -4.63 -4.73 4.33
N ILE A 116 -3.45 -5.35 4.23
CA ILE A 116 -2.42 -5.27 5.28
C ILE A 116 -1.85 -3.85 5.39
N ILE A 117 -1.49 -3.20 4.27
CA ILE A 117 -0.94 -1.82 4.31
C ILE A 117 -1.98 -0.80 4.77
N ILE A 118 -3.24 -0.94 4.34
CA ILE A 118 -4.33 -0.06 4.76
C ILE A 118 -4.57 -0.25 6.27
N THR A 119 -4.67 -1.50 6.72
CA THR A 119 -4.90 -1.82 8.14
C THR A 119 -3.76 -1.29 9.01
N GLY A 120 -2.50 -1.52 8.63
CA GLY A 120 -1.35 -0.97 9.36
C GLY A 120 -1.39 0.54 9.47
N SER A 121 -1.67 1.24 8.36
CA SER A 121 -1.80 2.69 8.33
C SER A 121 -2.95 3.21 9.21
N LEU A 122 -4.11 2.54 9.20
CA LEU A 122 -5.26 2.88 10.03
C LEU A 122 -4.99 2.67 11.52
N ILE A 123 -4.28 1.61 11.89
CA ILE A 123 -3.89 1.36 13.29
C ILE A 123 -2.97 2.48 13.80
N ILE A 124 -1.99 2.93 13.00
CA ILE A 124 -1.11 4.07 13.35
C ILE A 124 -1.95 5.35 13.50
N PHE A 125 -2.91 5.58 12.61
CA PHE A 125 -3.81 6.73 12.70
C PHE A 125 -4.66 6.70 13.99
N ILE A 126 -5.24 5.55 14.33
CA ILE A 126 -6.03 5.37 15.57
C ILE A 126 -5.15 5.58 16.81
N SER A 127 -3.89 5.10 16.78
CA SER A 127 -2.92 5.36 17.85
C SER A 127 -2.69 6.87 18.07
N ALA A 128 -2.62 7.64 16.98
CA ALA A 128 -2.50 9.10 17.04
C ALA A 128 -3.78 9.79 17.53
N ALA A 129 -4.96 9.23 17.20
CA ALA A 129 -6.28 9.79 17.49
C ALA A 129 -6.84 9.46 18.87
N LEU A 130 -6.35 8.42 19.54
CA LEU A 130 -6.76 8.13 20.90
C LEU A 130 -6.48 9.34 21.82
N LYS A 131 -7.51 9.87 22.49
CA LYS A 131 -7.33 10.76 23.65
C LYS A 131 -6.79 9.95 24.84
N GLU A 132 -6.06 10.63 25.73
CA GLU A 132 -5.61 10.02 26.99
C GLU A 132 -6.79 9.62 27.85
#